data_AF-A0A9E8D9S3-F1
#
_entry.id   AF-A0A9E8D9S3-F1
#
_cell.length_a   1.000
_cell.length_b   1.000
_cell.length_c   1.000
_cell.angle_alpha   90.00
_cell.angle_beta   90.00
_cell.angle_gamma   90.00
#
_symmetry.space_group_name_H-M   'P 1'
#
loop_
_entity.id
_entity.type
_entity.pdbx_description
1 polymer ?
#
loop_
_entity_poly.entity_id
_entity_poly.type
_entity_poly.pdbx_seq_one_letter_code
_entity_poly.pdbx_strand_id
1 'polypeptide(L)'
;MLFIAFIALLVAGIVKGAIGSGVPVIVVPILTMLYDVQLAIALLVAPNLFSNALQVWQYRRHLLPLRFLAAFSIAGGLGIVLGTWGLVVLSPEILSLGVAGVIVLYLIIKVMKRHIALPFNIAARW
;
A
#
# COMPACT_ATOMS: atom_id res chain seq x y z
N MET A 1 20.09 -7.88 11.03
CA MET A 1 19.40 -7.09 10.00
C MET A 1 18.74 -7.95 8.91
N LEU A 2 19.49 -8.74 8.13
CA LEU A 2 18.95 -9.47 6.96
C LEU A 2 17.83 -10.48 7.27
N PHE A 3 17.92 -11.20 8.40
CA PHE A 3 16.90 -12.16 8.80
C PHE A 3 15.53 -11.51 9.08
N ILE A 4 15.55 -10.35 9.74
CA ILE A 4 14.36 -9.55 10.03
C ILE A 4 13.73 -9.02 8.73
N ALA A 5 14.56 -8.53 7.81
CA ALA A 5 14.11 -8.09 6.50
C ALA A 5 13.42 -9.23 5.74
N PHE A 6 13.99 -10.44 5.78
CA PHE A 6 13.41 -11.61 5.12
C PHE A 6 12.04 -12.00 5.70
N ILE A 7 11.90 -12.03 7.03
CA ILE A 7 10.61 -12.29 7.70
C ILE A 7 9.59 -11.20 7.34
N ALA A 8 9.99 -9.93 7.34
CA ALA A 8 9.13 -8.82 6.97
C ALA A 8 8.63 -8.93 5.52
N LEU A 9 9.50 -9.33 4.58
CA LEU A 9 9.13 -9.58 3.18
C LEU A 9 8.13 -10.73 3.04
N LEU A 10 8.33 -11.82 3.77
CA LEU A 10 7.42 -12.98 3.80
C LEU A 10 6.02 -12.58 4.31
N VAL A 11 5.97 -11.88 5.44
CA VAL A 11 4.70 -11.40 6.03
C VAL A 11 4.02 -10.42 5.09
N ALA A 12 4.76 -9.46 4.50
CA ALA A 12 4.22 -8.53 3.53
C ALA A 12 3.62 -9.24 2.30
N GLY A 13 4.28 -10.29 1.79
CA GLY A 13 3.79 -11.11 0.68
C GLY A 13 2.50 -11.87 1.02
N ILE A 14 2.45 -12.51 2.19
CA ILE A 14 1.26 -13.26 2.65
C ILE A 14 0.07 -12.31 2.85
N VAL A 15 0.28 -11.18 3.52
CA VAL A 15 -0.76 -10.16 3.74
C VAL A 15 -1.24 -9.58 2.40
N LYS A 16 -0.35 -9.47 1.39
CA LYS A 16 -0.74 -9.05 0.02
C LYS A 16 -1.66 -10.04 -0.64
N GLY A 17 -1.30 -11.32 -0.56
CA GLY A 17 -2.10 -12.41 -1.12
C GLY A 17 -3.47 -12.52 -0.46
N ALA A 18 -3.57 -12.27 0.84
CA ALA A 18 -4.81 -12.41 1.60
C ALA A 18 -5.76 -11.20 1.49
N ILE A 19 -5.24 -9.97 1.46
CA ILE A 19 -6.06 -8.75 1.59
C ILE A 19 -6.23 -7.99 0.26
N GLY A 20 -5.29 -8.16 -0.68
CA GLY A 20 -5.24 -7.38 -1.93
C GLY A 20 -4.88 -5.91 -1.69
N SER A 21 -3.77 -5.42 -2.27
CA SER A 21 -3.19 -4.05 -2.23
C SER A 21 -3.19 -3.22 -0.92
N GLY A 22 -3.80 -3.67 0.18
CA GLY A 22 -3.94 -2.98 1.47
C GLY A 22 -2.82 -3.29 2.46
N VAL A 23 -1.85 -4.10 2.06
CA VAL A 23 -0.62 -4.39 2.82
C VAL A 23 0.07 -3.15 3.34
N PRO A 24 0.29 -2.09 2.53
CA PRO A 24 1.00 -0.93 3.02
C PRO A 24 0.25 -0.28 4.18
N VAL A 25 -1.08 -0.27 4.16
CA VAL A 25 -1.91 0.42 5.15
C VAL A 25 -1.81 -0.24 6.54
N ILE A 26 -1.58 -1.55 6.61
CA ILE A 26 -1.46 -2.28 7.89
C ILE A 26 0.02 -2.46 8.28
N VAL A 27 0.87 -2.82 7.32
CA VAL A 27 2.27 -3.18 7.60
C VAL A 27 3.14 -1.94 7.82
N VAL A 28 2.88 -0.81 7.15
CA VAL A 28 3.61 0.45 7.42
C VAL A 28 3.50 0.84 8.89
N PRO A 29 2.31 0.99 9.51
CA PRO A 29 2.20 1.32 10.94
C PRO A 29 3.03 0.41 11.84
N ILE A 30 2.91 -0.91 11.63
CA ILE A 30 3.61 -1.92 12.45
C ILE A 30 5.11 -1.77 12.30
N LEU A 31 5.61 -1.63 11.07
CA LEU A 31 7.04 -1.45 10.81
C LEU A 31 7.53 -0.10 11.33
N THR A 32 6.75 0.97 11.25
CA THR A 32 7.11 2.29 11.80
C THR A 32 7.11 2.36 13.32
N MET A 33 6.41 1.44 13.98
CA MET A 33 6.49 1.27 15.45
C MET A 33 7.75 0.51 15.88
N LEU A 34 8.31 -0.32 15.00
CA LEU A 34 9.47 -1.16 15.28
C LEU A 34 10.79 -0.60 14.71
N TYR A 35 10.69 0.21 13.65
CA TYR A 35 11.78 0.75 12.85
C TYR A 35 11.43 2.15 12.35
N ASP A 36 12.41 2.88 11.85
CA ASP A 36 12.18 4.19 11.25
C ASP A 36 11.36 4.09 9.95
N VAL A 37 10.64 5.17 9.63
CA VAL A 37 9.76 5.28 8.46
C VAL A 37 10.50 4.96 7.15
N GLN A 38 11.75 5.39 7.02
CA GLN A 38 12.53 5.11 5.82
C GLN A 38 12.81 3.61 5.65
N LEU A 39 13.15 2.89 6.72
CA LEU A 39 13.41 1.45 6.65
C LEU A 39 12.13 0.68 6.34
N ALA A 40 11.01 1.06 6.97
CA ALA A 40 9.70 0.47 6.69
C ALA A 40 9.32 0.58 5.20
N ILE A 41 9.50 1.77 4.61
CA ILE A 41 9.21 2.00 3.20
C ILE A 41 10.18 1.24 2.30
N ALA A 42 11.49 1.25 2.59
CA ALA A 42 12.48 0.52 1.80
C ALA A 42 12.19 -0.99 1.75
N LEU A 43 11.82 -1.58 2.89
CA LEU A 43 11.45 -2.99 2.98
C LEU A 43 10.19 -3.34 2.18
N LEU A 44 9.22 -2.41 2.12
CA LEU A 44 7.94 -2.65 1.45
C LEU A 44 7.98 -2.35 -0.05
N VAL A 45 8.86 -1.48 -0.52
CA VAL A 45 8.95 -1.11 -1.94
C VAL A 45 9.32 -2.31 -2.81
N ALA A 46 10.38 -3.04 -2.46
CA ALA A 46 10.86 -4.17 -3.27
C ALA A 46 9.79 -5.25 -3.54
N PRO A 47 9.13 -5.83 -2.52
CA PRO A 47 8.12 -6.87 -2.75
C PRO A 47 6.87 -6.31 -3.43
N ASN A 48 6.50 -5.05 -3.14
CA ASN A 48 5.34 -4.43 -3.79
C ASN A 48 5.59 -4.18 -5.26
N LEU A 49 6.77 -3.67 -5.62
CA LEU A 49 7.12 -3.40 -7.01
C LEU A 49 7.18 -4.69 -7.82
N PHE A 50 7.83 -5.73 -7.28
CA PHE A 50 7.90 -7.04 -7.93
C PHE A 50 6.50 -7.63 -8.18
N SER A 51 5.66 -7.69 -7.16
CA SER A 51 4.32 -8.25 -7.29
C SER A 51 3.39 -7.39 -8.14
N ASN A 52 3.50 -6.05 -8.09
CA ASN A 52 2.75 -5.16 -8.98
C ASN A 52 3.17 -5.35 -10.44
N ALA A 53 4.47 -5.47 -10.71
CA ALA A 53 4.98 -5.74 -12.05
C ALA A 53 4.46 -7.08 -12.61
N LEU A 54 4.46 -8.12 -11.77
CA LEU A 54 3.92 -9.43 -12.13
C LEU A 54 2.40 -9.36 -12.39
N GLN A 55 1.65 -8.62 -11.57
CA GLN A 55 0.21 -8.37 -11.80
C GLN A 55 -0.03 -7.63 -13.12
N VAL A 56 0.74 -6.57 -13.41
CA VAL A 56 0.64 -5.84 -14.69
C VAL A 56 0.89 -6.78 -15.87
N TRP A 57 1.91 -7.64 -15.77
CA TRP A 57 2.21 -8.62 -16.81
C TRP A 57 1.09 -9.65 -16.99
N GLN A 58 0.59 -10.20 -15.89
CA GLN A 58 -0.47 -11.23 -15.89
C GLN A 58 -1.80 -10.68 -16.42
N TYR A 59 -2.17 -9.45 -16.04
CA TYR A 59 -3.44 -8.83 -16.39
C TYR A 59 -3.35 -7.84 -17.57
N ARG A 60 -2.26 -7.87 -18.35
CA ARG A 60 -2.04 -6.97 -19.50
C ARG A 60 -3.14 -7.00 -20.59
N ARG A 61 -3.94 -8.07 -20.65
CA ARG A 61 -5.05 -8.21 -21.61
C ARG A 61 -6.37 -7.61 -21.09
N HIS A 62 -6.43 -7.24 -19.82
CA HIS A 62 -7.60 -6.67 -19.15
C HIS A 62 -7.31 -5.26 -18.63
N LEU A 63 -6.49 -4.49 -19.37
CA LEU A 63 -6.12 -3.15 -18.97
C LEU A 63 -7.33 -2.20 -19.04
N LEU A 64 -7.41 -1.31 -18.06
CA LEU A 64 -8.34 -0.19 -18.06
C LEU A 64 -8.08 0.74 -19.26
N PRO A 65 -9.02 1.65 -19.60
CA PRO A 65 -8.84 2.60 -20.69
C PRO A 65 -7.51 3.34 -20.60
N LEU A 66 -6.79 3.42 -21.72
CA LEU A 66 -5.41 3.94 -21.77
C LEU A 66 -5.27 5.33 -21.14
N ARG A 67 -6.26 6.20 -21.36
CA ARG A 67 -6.34 7.54 -20.75
C ARG A 67 -6.34 7.52 -19.22
N PHE A 68 -7.06 6.58 -18.61
CA PHE A 68 -7.13 6.43 -17.17
C PHE A 68 -5.81 5.87 -16.65
N LEU A 69 -5.25 4.86 -17.35
CA LEU A 69 -3.96 4.28 -16.98
C LEU A 69 -2.83 5.30 -17.07
N ALA A 70 -2.81 6.14 -18.11
CA ALA A 70 -1.83 7.20 -18.27
C ALA A 70 -1.96 8.26 -17.17
N ALA A 71 -3.17 8.76 -16.91
CA ALA A 71 -3.42 9.71 -15.82
C ALA A 71 -3.02 9.13 -14.45
N PHE A 72 -3.39 7.88 -14.17
CA PHE A 72 -3.01 7.17 -12.95
C PHE A 72 -1.50 6.99 -12.82
N SER A 73 -0.82 6.63 -13.91
CA SER A 73 0.64 6.43 -13.91
C SER A 73 1.40 7.74 -13.74
N ILE A 74 0.94 8.84 -14.36
CA ILE A 74 1.52 10.17 -14.19
C ILE A 74 1.31 10.65 -12.75
N ALA A 75 0.08 10.58 -12.24
CA ALA A 75 -0.23 10.98 -10.88
C ALA A 75 0.55 10.14 -9.86
N GLY A 76 0.63 8.82 -10.06
CA GLY A 76 1.43 7.92 -9.24
C GLY A 76 2.92 8.21 -9.31
N GLY A 77 3.45 8.47 -10.50
CA GLY A 77 4.85 8.85 -10.72
C GLY A 77 5.21 10.16 -10.01
N LEU A 78 4.38 11.19 -10.15
CA LEU A 78 4.53 12.45 -9.41
C LEU A 78 4.47 12.23 -7.90
N GLY A 79 3.53 11.40 -7.42
CA GLY A 79 3.45 11.02 -6.02
C GLY A 79 4.70 10.32 -5.50
N ILE A 80 5.31 9.43 -6.30
CA ILE A 80 6.57 8.76 -5.96
C ILE A 80 7.71 9.77 -5.87
N VAL A 81 7.84 10.68 -6.84
CA VAL A 81 8.90 11.70 -6.84
C VAL A 81 8.77 12.61 -5.63
N LEU A 82 7.58 13.17 -5.39
CA LEU A 82 7.30 14.05 -4.26
C LEU A 82 7.48 13.33 -2.92
N GLY A 83 6.98 12.10 -2.80
CA GLY A 83 7.10 11.30 -1.58
C GLY A 83 8.54 10.91 -1.27
N THR A 84 9.32 10.51 -2.29
CA THR A 84 10.74 10.17 -2.12
C THR A 84 11.56 11.40 -1.72
N TRP A 85 11.28 12.55 -2.32
CA TRP A 85 11.91 13.81 -1.92
C TRP A 85 11.55 14.18 -0.47
N GLY A 86 10.27 14.03 -0.09
CA GLY A 86 9.81 14.22 1.28
C GLY A 86 10.51 13.30 2.29
N LEU A 87 10.79 12.04 1.94
CA LEU A 87 11.49 11.10 2.81
C LEU A 87 12.94 11.50 3.15
N VAL A 88 13.57 12.28 2.27
CA VAL A 88 14.95 12.75 2.43
C VAL A 88 15.00 14.10 3.16
N VAL A 89 14.05 14.98 2.88
CA VAL A 89 14.07 16.36 3.39
C VAL A 89 13.36 16.50 4.75
N LEU A 90 12.33 15.70 5.01
CA LEU A 90 11.55 15.82 6.25
C LEU A 90 12.22 15.09 7.42
N SER A 91 12.07 15.64 8.62
CA SER A 91 12.57 15.00 9.83
C SER A 91 11.76 13.73 10.16
N PRO A 92 12.36 12.76 10.88
CA PRO A 92 11.69 11.54 11.29
C PRO A 92 10.37 11.78 12.05
N GLU A 93 10.30 12.86 12.84
CA GLU A 93 9.10 13.23 13.59
C GLU A 93 7.96 13.64 12.65
N ILE A 94 8.26 14.46 11.63
CA ILE A 94 7.27 14.90 10.63
C ILE A 94 6.79 13.70 9.80
N LEU A 95 7.70 12.81 9.40
CA LEU A 95 7.34 11.57 8.70
C LEU A 95 6.43 10.69 9.55
N SER A 96 6.73 10.54 10.84
CA SER A 96 5.92 9.76 11.79
C SER A 96 4.53 10.37 12.00
N LEU A 97 4.44 11.69 12.15
CA LEU A 97 3.18 12.44 12.21
C LEU A 97 2.36 12.27 10.93
N GLY A 98 3.01 12.32 9.76
CA GLY A 98 2.37 12.08 8.47
C GLY A 98 1.76 10.67 8.38
N VAL A 99 2.53 9.64 8.75
CA VAL A 99 2.06 8.26 8.82
C VAL A 99 0.86 8.14 9.77
N ALA A 100 0.95 8.71 10.97
CA ALA A 100 -0.15 8.72 11.94
C ALA A 100 -1.42 9.38 11.37
N GLY A 101 -1.27 10.54 10.70
CA GLY A 101 -2.38 11.24 10.06
C GLY A 101 -3.06 10.40 8.97
N VAL A 102 -2.28 9.72 8.13
CA VAL A 102 -2.81 8.81 7.10
C VAL A 102 -3.57 7.63 7.73
N ILE A 103 -3.07 7.07 8.83
CA ILE A 103 -3.73 5.99 9.55
C ILE A 103 -5.06 6.46 10.13
N VAL A 104 -5.09 7.61 10.79
CA VAL A 104 -6.32 8.20 11.35
C VAL A 104 -7.33 8.45 10.23
N LEU A 105 -6.90 9.06 9.13
CA LEU A 105 -7.76 9.29 7.97
C LEU A 105 -8.33 7.97 7.41
N TYR A 106 -7.50 6.94 7.28
CA TYR A 106 -7.95 5.61 6.85
C TYR A 106 -8.98 5.02 7.81
N LEU A 107 -8.74 5.11 9.12
CA LEU A 107 -9.67 4.61 10.14
C LEU A 107 -11.01 5.35 10.07
N ILE A 108 -11.00 6.67 9.90
CA ILE A 108 -12.21 7.49 9.71
C ILE A 108 -12.98 6.97 8.48
N ILE A 109 -12.32 6.89 7.31
CA ILE A 109 -12.96 6.41 6.08
C ILE A 109 -13.52 5.00 6.26
N LYS A 110 -12.76 4.10 6.90
CA LYS A 110 -13.16 2.72 7.13
C LYS A 110 -14.38 2.60 8.04
N VAL A 111 -14.44 3.40 9.10
CA VAL A 111 -15.59 3.46 9.99
C VAL A 111 -16.81 4.04 9.27
N MET A 112 -16.63 5.10 8.48
CA MET A 112 -17.71 5.71 7.69
C MET A 112 -18.28 4.77 6.61
N LYS A 113 -17.44 3.94 5.99
CA LYS A 113 -17.85 2.99 4.93
C LYS A 113 -18.46 1.68 5.44
N ARG A 114 -18.67 1.50 6.75
CA ARG A 114 -19.18 0.23 7.34
C ARG A 114 -20.59 -0.22 6.90
N HIS A 115 -21.27 0.47 5.98
CA HIS A 115 -22.68 0.23 5.64
C HIS A 115 -22.97 -0.35 4.23
N ILE A 116 -22.01 -1.04 3.59
CA ILE A 116 -22.31 -1.80 2.36
C ILE A 116 -21.65 -3.19 2.43
N ALA A 117 -22.21 -4.06 3.28
CA ALA A 117 -22.04 -5.50 3.13
C ALA A 117 -23.35 -6.05 2.57
N LEU A 118 -23.37 -6.38 1.29
CA LEU A 118 -24.50 -7.09 0.69
C LEU A 118 -24.60 -8.48 1.37
N PRO A 119 -25.75 -8.83 1.95
CA PRO A 119 -25.93 -10.15 2.52
C PRO A 119 -25.75 -11.22 1.43
N PHE A 120 -25.05 -12.30 1.78
CA PHE A 120 -24.68 -13.41 0.89
C PHE A 120 -25.89 -14.08 0.20
N ASN A 121 -27.10 -13.84 0.71
CA ASN A 121 -28.36 -14.36 0.17
C ASN A 121 -28.76 -13.75 -1.20
N ILE A 122 -28.23 -12.60 -1.61
CA ILE A 122 -28.52 -11.98 -2.92
C ILE A 122 -27.48 -12.40 -3.99
N ALA A 123 -26.25 -12.71 -3.57
CA ALA A 123 -25.16 -13.08 -4.49
C ALA A 123 -25.30 -14.49 -5.08
N ALA A 124 -26.05 -15.38 -4.43
CA ALA A 124 -26.25 -16.77 -4.88
C ALA A 124 -27.38 -16.93 -5.92
N ARG A 125 -27.95 -15.83 -6.44
CA ARG A 125 -29.13 -15.85 -7.31
C ARG A 125 -28.88 -15.40 -8.76
N TRP A 126 -27.61 -15.27 -9.16
CA TRP A 126 -27.19 -14.99 -10.54
C TRP A 126 -26.10 -15.96 -10.98
#